data_AF-A0A1I3J5B9-F1
#
_entry.id   AF-A0A1I3J5B9-F1
#
_cell.length_a   1.000
_cell.length_b   1.000
_cell.length_c   1.000
_cell.angle_alpha   90.00
_cell.angle_beta   90.00
_cell.angle_gamma   90.00
#
_symmetry.space_group_name_H-M   'P 1'
#
loop_
_entity.id
_entity.type
_entity.pdbx_description
1 polymer ?
#
loop_
_entity_poly.entity_id
_entity_poly.type
_entity_poly.pdbx_seq_one_letter_code
_entity_poly.pdbx_strand_id
1 'polypeptide(L)'
;MKIRYAVGMVIVAAITQTGCATHVRSLPLQAKLTQPDASSAVALYFGSQTHEAVKTQLGEVTASARIARKVDDEQVSCDTALNEALHKLRDDAGSRHANAVINIRTSFHSTETEAADTFTCGVSGSAAALHVRGDAVTLEQ
;
A
#
# COMPACT_ATOMS: atom_id res chain seq x y z
N MET A 1 42.98 18.79 53.23
CA MET A 1 41.50 18.72 53.16
C MET A 1 40.98 20.02 52.55
N LYS A 2 40.00 19.93 51.62
CA LYS A 2 39.17 20.97 50.96
C LYS A 2 39.42 21.15 49.45
N ILE A 3 38.78 20.27 48.69
CA ILE A 3 38.50 20.38 47.24
C ILE A 3 37.39 21.42 47.06
N ARG A 4 37.52 22.32 46.08
CA ARG A 4 36.42 23.19 45.62
C ARG A 4 36.21 22.99 44.13
N TYR A 5 35.13 22.28 43.82
CA TYR A 5 34.64 21.93 42.50
C TYR A 5 34.05 23.16 41.79
N ALA A 6 34.52 23.45 40.57
CA ALA A 6 33.80 24.29 39.63
C ALA A 6 33.17 23.34 38.59
N VAL A 7 31.91 22.96 38.82
CA VAL A 7 31.13 22.10 37.92
C VAL A 7 30.55 22.99 36.81
N GLY A 8 30.96 22.71 35.57
CA GLY A 8 30.43 23.32 34.37
C GLY A 8 28.97 22.91 34.13
N MET A 9 28.14 23.88 33.76
CA MET A 9 26.73 23.67 33.44
C MET A 9 26.60 23.27 31.97
N VAL A 10 26.62 21.96 31.68
CA VAL A 10 26.24 21.42 30.37
C VAL A 10 24.71 21.30 30.35
N ILE A 11 24.03 22.21 29.66
CA ILE A 11 22.60 22.09 29.38
C ILE A 11 22.45 21.05 28.26
N VAL A 12 22.07 19.83 28.62
CA VAL A 12 21.68 18.79 27.67
C VAL A 12 20.28 19.11 27.18
N ALA A 13 20.17 19.66 25.97
CA ALA A 13 18.90 19.76 25.26
C ALA A 13 18.44 18.35 24.87
N ALA A 14 17.54 17.75 25.66
CA ALA A 14 16.85 16.53 25.29
C ALA A 14 15.82 16.86 24.19
N ILE A 15 16.26 16.78 22.93
CA ILE A 15 15.36 16.85 21.78
C ILE A 15 14.48 15.59 21.83
N THR A 16 13.23 15.74 22.27
CA THR A 16 12.22 14.69 22.16
C THR A 16 11.95 14.48 20.67
N GLN A 17 12.56 13.44 20.09
CA GLN A 17 12.20 12.96 18.77
C GLN A 17 10.82 12.27 18.87
N THR A 18 9.72 13.04 18.88
CA THR A 18 8.46 12.51 18.35
C THR A 18 8.62 12.47 16.83
N GLY A 19 9.49 11.58 16.37
CA GLY A 19 9.88 11.46 14.98
C GLY A 19 8.68 10.97 14.20
N CYS A 20 8.32 11.72 13.16
CA CYS A 20 8.02 11.35 11.77
C CYS A 20 8.02 9.86 11.36
N ALA A 21 7.65 8.94 12.25
CA ALA A 21 7.70 7.51 12.01
C ALA A 21 6.52 7.15 11.11
N THR A 22 6.83 6.44 10.03
CA THR A 22 5.80 5.77 9.24
C THR A 22 5.48 4.46 9.94
N HIS A 23 4.21 4.25 10.26
CA HIS A 23 3.71 3.03 10.81
C HIS A 23 3.22 2.12 9.70
N VAL A 24 3.64 0.86 9.72
CA VAL A 24 3.07 -0.16 8.85
C VAL A 24 1.78 -0.67 9.49
N ARG A 25 0.69 -0.65 8.72
CA ARG A 25 -0.63 -1.11 9.13
C ARG A 25 -1.09 -2.21 8.20
N SER A 26 -1.74 -3.22 8.78
CA SER A 26 -2.60 -4.15 8.06
C SER A 26 -4.05 -3.72 8.29
N LEU A 27 -4.76 -3.45 7.21
CA LEU A 27 -6.11 -2.87 7.23
C LEU A 27 -7.08 -3.74 6.43
N PRO A 28 -8.38 -3.78 6.80
CA PRO A 28 -9.38 -4.51 6.03
C PRO A 28 -9.53 -3.93 4.63
N LEU A 29 -9.61 -4.81 3.64
CA LEU A 29 -9.89 -4.47 2.25
C LEU A 29 -11.39 -4.17 2.11
N GLN A 30 -11.71 -2.95 1.70
CA GLN A 30 -13.10 -2.57 1.48
C GLN A 30 -13.59 -3.08 0.13
N ALA A 31 -14.76 -3.73 0.10
CA ALA A 31 -15.35 -4.29 -1.12
C ALA A 31 -15.48 -3.29 -2.28
N LYS A 32 -15.68 -1.99 -1.97
CA LYS A 32 -15.74 -0.92 -2.97
C LYS A 32 -14.45 -0.73 -3.78
N LEU A 33 -13.31 -1.18 -3.27
CA LEU A 33 -11.99 -1.04 -3.91
C LEU A 33 -11.71 -2.17 -4.92
N THR A 34 -12.37 -3.32 -4.74
CA THR A 34 -12.23 -4.48 -5.63
C THR A 34 -13.28 -4.50 -6.74
N GLN A 35 -14.35 -3.73 -6.59
CA GLN A 35 -15.36 -3.59 -7.63
C GLN A 35 -14.72 -3.01 -8.91
N PRO A 36 -14.95 -3.64 -10.08
CA PRO A 36 -14.69 -2.98 -11.35
C PRO A 36 -15.52 -1.70 -11.38
N ASP A 37 -14.90 -0.55 -11.56
CA ASP A 37 -15.68 0.59 -12.02
C ASP A 37 -16.22 0.24 -13.41
N ALA A 38 -17.40 0.73 -13.75
CA ALA A 38 -18.05 0.41 -15.03
C ALA A 38 -17.20 0.80 -16.27
N SER A 39 -16.08 1.52 -16.09
CA SER A 39 -15.17 1.93 -17.15
C SER A 39 -13.88 1.10 -17.23
N SER A 40 -13.53 0.29 -16.21
CA SER A 40 -12.28 -0.50 -16.26
C SER A 40 -12.53 -1.95 -16.60
N ALA A 41 -12.00 -2.35 -17.76
CA ALA A 41 -12.12 -3.69 -18.32
C ALA A 41 -11.25 -4.76 -17.62
N VAL A 42 -10.48 -4.37 -16.60
CA VAL A 42 -9.52 -5.26 -15.91
C VAL A 42 -10.04 -5.61 -14.51
N ALA A 43 -10.44 -6.88 -14.34
CA ALA A 43 -10.83 -7.44 -13.05
C ALA A 43 -9.63 -7.56 -12.11
N LEU A 44 -9.85 -7.40 -10.80
CA LEU A 44 -8.80 -7.49 -9.78
C LEU A 44 -9.12 -8.60 -8.79
N TYR A 45 -8.17 -9.52 -8.59
CA TYR A 45 -8.28 -10.62 -7.64
C TYR A 45 -7.13 -10.60 -6.64
N PHE A 46 -7.47 -10.38 -5.37
CA PHE A 46 -6.53 -10.29 -4.25
C PHE A 46 -6.16 -11.66 -3.71
N GLY A 47 -4.86 -11.87 -3.45
CA GLY A 47 -4.38 -13.11 -2.87
C GLY A 47 -4.90 -14.33 -3.63
N SER A 48 -5.56 -15.22 -2.89
CA SER A 48 -6.18 -16.44 -3.40
C SER A 48 -7.67 -16.31 -3.73
N GLN A 49 -8.17 -15.11 -4.06
CA GLN A 49 -9.56 -14.94 -4.51
C GLN A 49 -9.84 -15.79 -5.74
N THR A 50 -11.02 -16.42 -5.77
CA THR A 50 -11.45 -17.25 -6.90
C THR A 50 -11.64 -16.39 -8.15
N HIS A 51 -11.10 -16.88 -9.27
CA HIS A 51 -11.23 -16.31 -10.60
C HIS A 51 -11.40 -17.44 -11.62
N GLU A 52 -11.83 -17.10 -12.84
CA GLU A 52 -11.92 -18.05 -13.95
C GLU A 52 -10.55 -18.62 -14.34
N ALA A 53 -10.53 -19.66 -15.18
CA ALA A 53 -9.28 -20.27 -15.63
C ALA A 53 -8.40 -19.27 -16.41
N VAL A 54 -7.09 -19.32 -16.18
CA VAL A 54 -6.12 -18.49 -16.91
C VAL A 54 -5.95 -19.02 -18.34
N LYS A 55 -6.25 -18.17 -19.33
CA LYS A 55 -6.03 -18.40 -20.75
C LYS A 55 -4.60 -18.08 -21.18
N THR A 56 -4.09 -16.92 -20.76
CA THR A 56 -2.73 -16.47 -21.11
C THR A 56 -2.12 -15.66 -19.99
N GLN A 57 -0.87 -15.96 -19.67
CA GLN A 57 -0.05 -15.18 -18.75
C GLN A 57 0.62 -14.02 -19.50
N LEU A 58 0.45 -12.79 -19.03
CA LEU A 58 1.04 -11.58 -19.63
C LEU A 58 2.18 -10.98 -18.77
N GLY A 59 2.46 -11.61 -17.62
CA GLY A 59 3.58 -11.28 -16.73
C GLY A 59 3.17 -10.43 -15.53
N GLU A 60 4.14 -10.07 -14.70
CA GLU A 60 3.91 -9.25 -13.51
C GLU A 60 3.68 -7.77 -13.89
N VAL A 61 2.74 -7.15 -13.19
CA VAL A 61 2.46 -5.71 -13.20
C VAL A 61 2.61 -5.15 -11.79
N THR A 62 3.12 -3.93 -11.68
CA THR A 62 3.37 -3.29 -10.39
C THR A 62 2.93 -1.83 -10.42
N ALA A 63 2.48 -1.33 -9.27
CA ALA A 63 2.14 0.07 -9.11
C ALA A 63 2.38 0.50 -7.66
N SER A 64 2.52 1.81 -7.46
CA SER A 64 2.60 2.40 -6.14
C SER A 64 1.85 3.72 -6.07
N ALA A 65 1.46 4.08 -4.86
CA ALA A 65 0.85 5.37 -4.57
C ALA A 65 1.41 5.92 -3.27
N ARG A 66 1.54 7.26 -3.24
CA ARG A 66 1.84 8.03 -2.05
C ARG A 66 0.99 9.28 -2.07
N ILE A 67 0.03 9.35 -1.16
CA ILE A 67 -0.92 10.46 -1.06
C ILE A 67 -0.63 11.30 0.18
N ALA A 68 -0.85 12.61 0.06
CA ALA A 68 -0.82 13.50 1.22
C ALA A 68 -2.02 13.20 2.13
N ARG A 69 -1.76 13.03 3.43
CA ARG A 69 -2.80 12.75 4.42
C ARG A 69 -3.57 14.04 4.71
N LYS A 70 -4.86 14.05 4.36
CA LYS A 70 -5.77 15.19 4.58
C LYS A 70 -6.61 15.04 5.85
N VAL A 71 -6.69 13.83 6.39
CA VAL A 71 -7.55 13.47 7.53
C VAL A 71 -6.78 12.60 8.52
N ASP A 72 -7.15 12.66 9.80
CA ASP A 72 -6.55 11.84 10.85
C ASP A 72 -7.03 10.38 10.82
N ASP A 73 -7.81 9.98 9.82
CA ASP A 73 -8.23 8.59 9.62
C ASP A 73 -7.20 7.81 8.77
N GLU A 74 -6.59 6.80 9.38
CA GLU A 74 -5.60 5.92 8.72
C GLU A 74 -6.26 5.08 7.61
N GLN A 75 -7.45 4.54 7.85
CA GLN A 75 -8.18 3.71 6.89
C GLN A 75 -8.52 4.51 5.65
N VAL A 76 -9.10 5.70 5.80
CA VAL A 76 -9.49 6.55 4.66
C VAL A 76 -8.27 6.92 3.81
N SER A 77 -7.15 7.24 4.48
CA SER A 77 -5.91 7.62 3.79
C SER A 77 -5.31 6.43 3.03
N CYS A 78 -5.28 5.26 3.65
CA CYS A 78 -4.76 4.05 3.04
C CYS A 78 -5.67 3.49 1.92
N ASP A 79 -7.00 3.55 2.08
CA ASP A 79 -7.95 3.21 1.02
C ASP A 79 -7.76 4.11 -0.21
N THR A 80 -7.51 5.40 0.02
CA THR A 80 -7.26 6.37 -1.07
C THR A 80 -5.97 6.03 -1.81
N ALA A 81 -4.88 5.75 -1.07
CA ALA A 81 -3.61 5.31 -1.67
C ALA A 81 -3.79 4.00 -2.43
N LEU A 82 -4.53 3.03 -1.86
CA LEU A 82 -4.79 1.76 -2.51
C LEU A 82 -5.57 1.95 -3.81
N ASN A 83 -6.65 2.74 -3.79
CA ASN A 83 -7.44 3.01 -4.98
C ASN A 83 -6.60 3.60 -6.12
N GLU A 84 -5.73 4.57 -5.81
CA GLU A 84 -4.82 5.16 -6.80
C GLU A 84 -3.82 4.14 -7.35
N ALA A 85 -3.26 3.28 -6.49
CA ALA A 85 -2.34 2.23 -6.92
C ALA A 85 -3.04 1.18 -7.80
N LEU A 86 -4.25 0.75 -7.44
CA LEU A 86 -5.04 -0.19 -8.23
C LEU A 86 -5.46 0.39 -9.58
N HIS A 87 -5.79 1.69 -9.65
CA HIS A 87 -6.07 2.35 -10.92
C HIS A 87 -4.86 2.27 -11.86
N LYS A 88 -3.66 2.64 -11.39
CA LYS A 88 -2.41 2.52 -12.17
C LYS A 88 -2.10 1.07 -12.56
N LEU A 89 -2.40 0.12 -11.67
CA LEU A 89 -2.21 -1.31 -11.94
C LEU A 89 -3.13 -1.79 -13.08
N ARG A 90 -4.39 -1.34 -13.09
CA ARG A 90 -5.33 -1.62 -14.19
C ARG A 90 -4.89 -0.98 -15.49
N ASP A 91 -4.37 0.26 -15.45
CA ASP A 91 -3.84 0.94 -16.64
C ASP A 91 -2.67 0.16 -17.26
N ASP A 92 -1.69 -0.28 -16.46
CA ASP A 92 -0.56 -1.09 -16.93
C ASP A 92 -1.03 -2.44 -17.49
N ALA A 93 -1.87 -3.16 -16.76
CA ALA A 93 -2.43 -4.44 -17.23
C ALA A 93 -3.24 -4.28 -18.52
N GLY A 94 -4.08 -3.25 -18.61
CA GLY A 94 -4.88 -2.94 -19.79
C GLY A 94 -4.02 -2.58 -21.00
N SER A 95 -2.91 -1.87 -20.80
CA SER A 95 -1.93 -1.57 -21.87
C SER A 95 -1.29 -2.83 -22.47
N ARG A 96 -1.30 -3.94 -21.72
CA ARG A 96 -0.81 -5.27 -22.12
C ARG A 96 -1.92 -6.18 -22.63
N HIS A 97 -3.13 -5.64 -22.83
CA HIS A 97 -4.32 -6.38 -23.23
C HIS A 97 -4.77 -7.46 -22.22
N ALA A 98 -4.43 -7.31 -20.95
CA ALA A 98 -4.98 -8.14 -19.89
C ALA A 98 -6.45 -7.81 -19.64
N ASN A 99 -7.24 -8.81 -19.24
CA ASN A 99 -8.61 -8.61 -18.74
C ASN A 99 -8.72 -8.84 -17.22
N ALA A 100 -7.65 -9.32 -16.59
CA ALA A 100 -7.56 -9.45 -15.15
C ALA A 100 -6.14 -9.28 -14.62
N VAL A 101 -6.04 -8.89 -13.35
CA VAL A 101 -4.84 -9.05 -12.54
C VAL A 101 -5.17 -9.96 -11.38
N ILE A 102 -4.45 -11.07 -11.27
CA ILE A 102 -4.61 -12.08 -10.21
C ILE A 102 -3.43 -12.04 -9.24
N ASN A 103 -3.53 -12.78 -8.14
CA ASN A 103 -2.49 -12.86 -7.11
C ASN A 103 -2.06 -11.48 -6.59
N ILE A 104 -3.00 -10.54 -6.47
CA ILE A 104 -2.67 -9.17 -6.07
C ILE A 104 -2.18 -9.19 -4.62
N ARG A 105 -1.02 -8.56 -4.42
CA ARG A 105 -0.35 -8.39 -3.15
C ARG A 105 -0.07 -6.93 -2.90
N THR A 106 -0.12 -6.55 -1.63
CA THR A 106 0.19 -5.19 -1.20
C THR A 106 1.38 -5.20 -0.27
N SER A 107 2.24 -4.19 -0.35
CA SER A 107 3.42 -4.10 0.50
C SER A 107 3.77 -2.67 0.85
N PHE A 108 4.49 -2.54 1.96
CA PHE A 108 5.18 -1.31 2.33
C PHE A 108 6.57 -1.70 2.86
N HIS A 109 7.61 -1.25 2.16
CA HIS A 109 8.98 -1.72 2.36
C HIS A 109 9.05 -3.26 2.32
N SER A 110 9.56 -3.92 3.37
CA SER A 110 9.71 -5.37 3.45
C SER A 110 8.47 -6.09 3.99
N THR A 111 7.41 -5.37 4.35
CA THR A 111 6.17 -5.98 4.85
C THR A 111 5.19 -6.16 3.71
N GLU A 112 4.75 -7.39 3.49
CA GLU A 112 3.84 -7.77 2.41
C GLU A 112 2.61 -8.49 2.94
N THR A 113 1.49 -8.34 2.23
CA THR A 113 0.24 -9.03 2.48
C THR A 113 -0.26 -9.65 1.20
N GLU A 114 -0.50 -10.96 1.26
CA GLU A 114 -1.09 -11.77 0.19
C GLU A 114 -2.53 -12.19 0.52
N ALA A 115 -3.14 -11.58 1.53
CA ALA A 115 -4.50 -11.89 1.95
C ALA A 115 -5.56 -11.35 0.99
N ALA A 116 -6.69 -12.05 0.92
CA ALA A 116 -7.83 -11.69 0.09
C ALA A 116 -8.69 -10.55 0.66
N ASP A 117 -8.54 -10.24 1.95
CA ASP A 117 -9.44 -9.40 2.75
C ASP A 117 -8.72 -8.32 3.55
N THR A 118 -7.38 -8.27 3.49
CA THR A 118 -6.56 -7.27 4.18
C THR A 118 -5.42 -6.80 3.29
N PHE A 119 -4.88 -5.61 3.57
CA PHE A 119 -3.78 -5.02 2.81
C PHE A 119 -2.80 -4.26 3.70
N THR A 120 -1.54 -4.19 3.28
CA THR A 120 -0.49 -3.42 3.95
C THR A 120 -0.44 -1.98 3.44
N CYS A 121 -0.32 -1.03 4.37
CA CYS A 121 -0.13 0.38 4.09
C CYS A 121 0.85 1.02 5.09
N GLY A 122 1.75 1.85 4.60
CA GLY A 122 2.58 2.73 5.43
C GLY A 122 1.89 4.06 5.64
N VAL A 123 1.63 4.43 6.90
CA VAL A 123 0.96 5.68 7.25
C VAL A 123 1.78 6.50 8.24
N SER A 124 1.89 7.79 7.98
CA SER A 124 2.56 8.78 8.84
C SER A 124 1.63 9.95 9.12
N GLY A 125 2.10 10.94 9.89
CA GLY A 125 1.37 12.19 10.10
C GLY A 125 1.16 13.04 8.84
N SER A 126 1.86 12.75 7.73
CA SER A 126 1.79 13.56 6.50
C SER A 126 1.36 12.79 5.25
N ALA A 127 1.43 11.46 5.26
CA ALA A 127 1.19 10.67 4.06
C ALA A 127 0.74 9.24 4.37
N ALA A 128 0.06 8.64 3.40
CA ALA A 128 -0.15 7.20 3.29
C ALA A 128 0.49 6.70 1.98
N ALA A 129 1.13 5.54 2.01
CA ALA A 129 1.82 4.97 0.87
C ALA A 129 1.81 3.44 0.89
N LEU A 130 1.79 2.84 -0.29
CA LEU A 130 1.90 1.40 -0.49
C LEU A 130 2.36 1.07 -1.91
N HIS A 131 2.78 -0.17 -2.08
CA HIS A 131 3.07 -0.80 -3.36
C HIS A 131 2.08 -1.94 -3.58
N VAL A 132 1.67 -2.16 -4.83
CA VAL A 132 0.86 -3.29 -5.27
C VAL A 132 1.56 -4.02 -6.40
N ARG A 133 1.49 -5.34 -6.39
CA ARG A 133 1.93 -6.18 -7.51
C ARG A 133 0.95 -7.31 -7.76
N GLY A 134 0.90 -7.78 -8.98
CA GLY A 134 0.08 -8.92 -9.36
C GLY A 134 0.41 -9.40 -10.76
N ASP A 135 -0.28 -10.45 -11.16
CA ASP A 135 -0.07 -11.14 -12.42
C ASP A 135 -1.12 -10.70 -13.43
N ALA A 136 -0.70 -9.99 -14.48
CA ALA A 136 -1.57 -9.64 -15.59
C ALA A 136 -1.84 -10.89 -16.44
N VAL A 137 -3.12 -11.17 -16.67
CA VAL A 137 -3.58 -12.35 -17.39
C VAL A 137 -4.77 -12.03 -18.30
N THR A 138 -4.99 -12.93 -19.26
CA THR A 138 -6.33 -13.11 -19.83
C THR A 138 -6.97 -14.33 -19.20
N LEU A 139 -8.20 -14.18 -18.72
CA LEU A 139 -9.02 -15.29 -18.24
C LEU A 139 -9.92 -15.82 -19.37
N GLU A 140 -10.26 -17.10 -19.30
CA GLU A 140 -11.34 -17.69 -20.07
C GLU A 140 -12.66 -17.05 -19.60
N GLN A 141 -13.36 -16.36 -20.50
CA GLN A 141 -14.67 -15.72 -20.22
C GLN A 141 -15.81 -16.59 -20.74
#